data_AF-A0A949NVG0-F1
#
_entry.id   AF-A0A949NVG0-F1
#
_cell.length_a   1.000
_cell.length_b   1.000
_cell.length_c   1.000
_cell.angle_alpha   90.00
_cell.angle_beta   90.00
_cell.angle_gamma   90.00
#
_symmetry.space_group_name_H-M   'P 1'
#
loop_
_entity.id
_entity.type
_entity.pdbx_description
1 polymer ?
#
loop_
_entity_poly.entity_id
_entity_poly.type
_entity_poly.pdbx_seq_one_letter_code
_entity_poly.pdbx_strand_id
1 'polypeptide(L)'
;MLFNKKNNQNIESLGSASVMGLHLVSGVIVGIAMGYYLDKYFGTKPWLTLIFLVFGIIAGYKNMFREMKRIQKKESETEARKYAEKD
;
A
#
# COMPACT_ATOMS: atom_id res chain seq x y z
N MET A 1 39.15 1.79 -10.58
CA MET A 1 37.73 1.40 -10.72
C MET A 1 37.00 1.76 -9.43
N LEU A 2 36.49 2.98 -9.32
CA LEU A 2 35.71 3.42 -8.17
C LEU A 2 34.22 3.13 -8.45
N PHE A 3 33.84 1.85 -8.33
CA PHE A 3 32.46 1.43 -8.54
C PHE A 3 31.58 1.80 -7.34
N ASN A 4 30.95 2.96 -7.52
CA ASN A 4 29.65 3.41 -7.05
C ASN A 4 28.72 2.31 -6.45
N LYS A 5 28.90 1.98 -5.16
CA LYS A 5 28.04 1.07 -4.37
C LYS A 5 27.13 1.83 -3.39
N LYS A 6 26.67 3.04 -3.75
CA LYS A 6 25.81 3.89 -2.91
C LYS A 6 24.44 4.20 -3.54
N ASN A 7 24.02 3.41 -4.55
CA ASN A 7 22.76 3.64 -5.26
C ASN A 7 21.60 2.71 -4.84
N ASN A 8 21.86 1.59 -4.13
CA ASN A 8 20.82 0.57 -3.91
C ASN A 8 19.90 0.84 -2.71
N GLN A 9 20.38 1.54 -1.67
CA GLN A 9 19.54 1.87 -0.50
C GLN A 9 18.47 2.92 -0.81
N ASN A 10 18.78 3.87 -1.71
CA ASN A 10 17.80 4.85 -2.18
C ASN A 10 16.72 4.18 -3.05
N ILE A 11 17.10 3.19 -3.87
CA ILE A 11 16.15 2.49 -4.75
C ILE A 11 15.23 1.52 -3.96
N GLU A 12 15.75 0.82 -2.94
CA GLU A 12 14.93 -0.07 -2.09
C GLU A 12 13.92 0.70 -1.22
N SER A 13 14.33 1.83 -0.66
CA SER A 13 13.44 2.71 0.10
C SER A 13 12.38 3.38 -0.79
N LEU A 14 12.74 3.73 -2.03
CA LEU A 14 11.79 4.21 -3.05
C LEU A 14 10.79 3.14 -3.49
N GLY A 15 11.25 1.90 -3.70
CA GLY A 15 10.40 0.78 -4.10
C GLY A 15 9.35 0.47 -3.03
N SER A 16 9.77 0.41 -1.76
CA SER A 16 8.87 0.16 -0.63
C SER A 16 7.83 1.27 -0.45
N ALA A 17 8.24 2.55 -0.53
CA ALA A 17 7.32 3.69 -0.47
C ALA A 17 6.33 3.69 -1.65
N SER A 18 6.79 3.32 -2.84
CA SER A 18 5.93 3.22 -4.04
C SER A 18 4.85 2.15 -3.86
N VAL A 19 5.20 0.98 -3.33
CA VAL A 19 4.24 -0.11 -3.06
C VAL A 19 3.19 0.31 -2.03
N MET A 20 3.57 1.07 -1.00
CA MET A 20 2.61 1.63 -0.04
C MET A 20 1.62 2.60 -0.71
N GLY A 21 2.12 3.46 -1.61
CA GLY A 21 1.27 4.32 -2.44
C GLY A 21 0.29 3.52 -3.32
N LEU A 22 0.78 2.44 -3.96
CA LEU A 22 -0.05 1.55 -4.77
C LEU A 22 -1.16 0.88 -3.94
N HIS A 23 -0.89 0.51 -2.69
CA HIS A 23 -1.93 -0.04 -1.80
C HIS A 23 -3.07 0.96 -1.58
N LEU A 24 -2.76 2.23 -1.34
CA LEU A 24 -3.77 3.28 -1.18
C LEU A 24 -4.55 3.52 -2.48
N VAL A 25 -3.83 3.72 -3.59
CA VAL A 25 -4.44 4.02 -4.90
C VAL A 25 -5.32 2.86 -5.39
N SER A 26 -4.94 1.60 -5.12
CA SER A 26 -5.73 0.44 -5.51
C SER A 26 -7.15 0.45 -4.92
N GLY A 27 -7.30 0.82 -3.64
CA GLY A 27 -8.60 0.90 -2.98
C GLY A 27 -9.48 2.02 -3.54
N VAL A 28 -8.86 3.15 -3.87
CA VAL A 28 -9.53 4.30 -4.51
C VAL A 28 -10.07 3.94 -5.90
N ILE A 29 -9.25 3.27 -6.73
CA ILE A 29 -9.66 2.84 -8.08
C ILE A 29 -10.87 1.91 -7.99
N VAL A 30 -10.84 0.93 -7.08
CA VAL A 30 -11.96 0.00 -6.88
C VAL A 30 -13.21 0.72 -6.40
N GLY A 31 -13.09 1.64 -5.43
CA GLY A 31 -14.20 2.43 -4.93
C GLY A 31 -14.85 3.31 -6.00
N ILE A 32 -14.04 3.99 -6.81
CA ILE A 32 -14.53 4.80 -7.93
C ILE A 32 -15.17 3.93 -9.01
N ALA A 33 -14.54 2.83 -9.42
CA ALA A 33 -15.07 1.95 -10.45
C ALA A 33 -16.42 1.36 -10.04
N MET A 34 -16.53 0.89 -8.79
CA MET A 34 -17.76 0.33 -8.24
C MET A 34 -18.83 1.41 -8.05
N GLY A 35 -18.45 2.55 -7.45
CA GLY A 35 -19.33 3.69 -7.23
C GLY A 35 -19.92 4.23 -8.53
N TYR A 36 -19.09 4.38 -9.57
CA TYR A 36 -19.52 4.84 -10.90
C TYR A 36 -20.50 3.86 -11.56
N TYR A 37 -20.26 2.55 -11.43
CA TYR A 37 -21.16 1.53 -11.95
C TYR A 37 -22.53 1.58 -11.27
N LEU A 38 -22.55 1.71 -9.94
CA LEU A 38 -23.80 1.87 -9.17
C LEU A 38 -24.51 3.18 -9.51
N ASP A 39 -23.79 4.30 -9.58
CA ASP A 39 -24.37 5.60 -9.95
C ASP A 39 -25.00 5.58 -11.34
N LYS A 40 -24.46 4.79 -12.27
CA LYS A 40 -25.05 4.58 -13.60
C LYS A 40 -26.34 3.75 -13.55
N TYR A 41 -26.43 2.79 -12.63
CA TYR A 41 -27.61 1.93 -12.47
C TYR A 41 -28.75 2.65 -11.74
N PHE A 42 -28.42 3.41 -10.68
CA PHE A 42 -29.39 4.14 -9.86
C PHE A 42 -29.70 5.56 -10.37
N GLY A 43 -28.89 6.10 -11.28
CA GLY A 43 -29.09 7.45 -11.82
C GLY A 43 -28.75 8.59 -10.85
N THR A 44 -28.18 8.29 -9.69
CA THR A 44 -27.91 9.22 -8.55
C THR A 44 -26.61 10.03 -8.70
N LYS A 45 -26.10 10.21 -9.92
CA LYS A 45 -24.77 10.76 -10.15
C LYS A 45 -24.57 12.16 -9.53
N PRO A 46 -23.51 12.41 -8.73
CA PRO A 46 -22.38 11.55 -8.36
C PRO A 46 -22.38 11.12 -6.88
N TRP A 47 -23.55 10.95 -6.26
CA TRP A 47 -23.67 10.81 -4.81
C TRP A 47 -23.17 9.44 -4.31
N LEU A 48 -23.53 8.35 -4.99
CA LEU A 48 -23.08 7.00 -4.64
C LEU A 48 -21.59 6.84 -4.89
N THR A 49 -21.06 7.42 -5.97
CA THR A 49 -19.61 7.42 -6.22
C THR A 49 -18.83 8.09 -5.10
N LEU A 50 -19.33 9.21 -4.53
CA LEU A 50 -18.65 9.91 -3.44
C LEU A 50 -18.61 9.07 -2.16
N ILE A 51 -19.70 8.39 -1.83
CA ILE A 51 -19.76 7.48 -0.68
C ILE A 51 -18.77 6.32 -0.88
N PHE A 52 -18.84 5.65 -2.04
CA PHE A 52 -17.94 4.54 -2.35
C PHE A 52 -16.47 4.95 -2.46
N LEU A 53 -16.18 6.20 -2.85
CA LEU A 53 -14.83 6.76 -2.81
C LEU A 53 -14.30 6.79 -1.37
N VAL A 54 -15.08 7.29 -0.41
CA VAL A 54 -14.68 7.30 1.00
C VAL A 54 -14.46 5.88 1.51
N PHE A 55 -15.35 4.94 1.18
CA PHE A 55 -15.16 3.53 1.51
C PHE A 55 -13.89 2.94 0.86
N GLY A 56 -13.60 3.29 -0.39
CA GLY A 56 -12.39 2.89 -1.11
C GLY A 56 -11.11 3.38 -0.44
N ILE A 57 -11.10 4.64 0.03
CA ILE A 57 -9.98 5.21 0.79
C ILE A 57 -9.78 4.45 2.11
N ILE A 58 -10.86 4.20 2.87
CA ILE A 58 -10.80 3.45 4.14
C ILE A 58 -10.28 2.02 3.89
N ALA A 59 -10.76 1.35 2.84
CA ALA A 59 -10.31 0.01 2.47
C ALA A 59 -8.82 -0.01 2.07
N GLY A 60 -8.36 0.98 1.29
CA GLY A 60 -6.97 1.14 0.92
C GLY A 60 -6.06 1.32 2.14
N TYR A 61 -6.46 2.22 3.06
CA TYR A 61 -5.73 2.43 4.32
C TYR A 61 -5.66 1.16 5.17
N LYS A 62 -6.77 0.43 5.31
CA LYS A 62 -6.80 -0.83 6.07
C LYS A 62 -5.84 -1.87 5.50
N ASN A 63 -5.73 -1.96 4.17
CA ASN A 63 -4.75 -2.84 3.51
C ASN A 63 -3.31 -2.39 3.74
N MET A 64 -3.03 -1.08 3.66
CA MET A 64 -1.71 -0.52 3.92
C MET A 64 -1.26 -0.76 5.37
N PHE A 65 -2.10 -0.47 6.37
CA PHE A 65 -1.79 -0.68 7.78
C PHE A 65 -1.51 -2.14 8.11
N ARG A 66 -2.27 -3.07 7.50
CA ARG A 66 -2.01 -4.50 7.63
C ARG A 66 -0.63 -4.88 7.09
N GLU A 67 -0.23 -4.29 5.98
CA GLU A 67 1.07 -4.57 5.38
C GLU A 67 2.23 -3.94 6.16
N MET A 68 2.10 -2.69 6.62
CA MET A 68 3.09 -2.06 7.52
C MET A 68 3.36 -2.92 8.75
N LYS A 69 2.31 -3.43 9.40
CA LYS A 69 2.46 -4.28 10.59
C LYS A 69 3.20 -5.59 10.30
N ARG A 70 3.03 -6.13 9.08
CA ARG A 70 3.75 -7.34 8.62
C ARG A 70 5.21 -7.05 8.35
N ILE A 71 5.52 -5.92 7.72
CA ILE A 71 6.90 -5.50 7.42
C ILE A 71 7.66 -5.30 8.73
N GLN A 72 7.09 -4.57 9.68
CA GLN A 72 7.72 -4.32 10.98
C GLN A 72 7.99 -5.61 11.78
N LYS A 73 7.06 -6.58 11.74
CA LYS A 73 7.24 -7.89 12.38
C LYS A 73 8.35 -8.71 11.70
N LYS A 74 8.38 -8.73 10.36
CA LYS A 74 9.41 -9.44 9.59
C LYS A 74 10.81 -8.88 9.82
N GLU A 75 10.95 -7.56 9.93
CA GLU A 75 12.25 -6.93 10.24
C GLU A 75 12.77 -7.41 11.60
N SER A 76 11.93 -7.38 12.65
CA SER A 76 12.33 -7.84 13.99
C SER A 76 12.70 -9.34 14.07
N GLU A 77 11.99 -10.20 13.34
CA GLU A 77 12.29 -11.64 13.30
C GLU A 77 13.57 -11.94 12.51
N THR A 78 13.83 -11.17 11.44
CA THR A 78 15.04 -11.31 10.63
C THR A 78 16.27 -10.87 11.42
N GLU A 79 16.15 -9.82 12.23
CA GLU A 79 17.21 -9.37 13.14
C GLU A 79 17.48 -10.41 14.23
N ALA A 80 16.46 -10.91 14.93
CA ALA A 80 16.63 -11.92 15.97
C ALA A 80 17.31 -13.21 15.46
N ARG A 81 16.98 -13.66 14.25
CA ARG A 81 17.65 -14.81 13.61
C ARG A 81 19.11 -14.54 13.26
N LYS A 82 19.45 -13.32 12.81
CA LYS A 82 20.83 -12.93 12.54
C LYS A 82 21.71 -12.98 13.79
N TYR A 83 21.17 -12.73 14.98
CA TYR A 83 21.91 -12.86 16.23
C TYR A 83 22.04 -14.31 16.69
N ALA A 84 20.99 -15.12 16.55
CA ALA A 84 21.00 -16.53 16.96
C ALA A 84 21.91 -17.44 16.11
N GLU A 85 22.24 -17.05 14.87
CA GLU A 85 23.12 -17.82 13.98
C GLU A 85 24.59 -17.38 14.05
N LYS A 86 24.90 -16.33 14.84
CA LYS A 86 26.26 -15.80 15.00
C LYS A 86 27.00 -16.40 16.22
N ASP A 87 26.29 -17.14 17.08
CA ASP A 87 26.82 -17.89 18.23
C ASP A 87 27.11 -19.35 17.86
#